data_AF-A0A6A6T2X0-F1
#
_entry.id   AF-A0A6A6T2X0-F1
#
_cell.length_a   1.000
_cell.length_b   1.000
_cell.length_c   1.000
_cell.angle_alpha   90.00
_cell.angle_beta   90.00
_cell.angle_gamma   90.00
#
_symmetry.space_group_name_H-M   'P 1'
#
loop_
_entity.id
_entity.type
_entity.pdbx_description
1 polymer ?
#
loop_
_entity_poly.entity_id
_entity_poly.type
_entity_poly.pdbx_seq_one_letter_code
_entity_poly.pdbx_strand_id
1 'polypeptide(L)'
;MSTLDDETLNRQDKLKKLIISQGRIIYGPTHPSGHTFDVITDSQKTSQYHCESSASLVVYTRPNSFADWKILCMGQNTPYGTERAMGDLLDSLQHVSEAAGEKLKVGMEIEGNRD
;
A
#
# COMPACT_ATOMS: atom_id res chain seq x y z
N MET A 1 -15.35 25.05 -7.59
CA MET A 1 -14.28 24.23 -8.21
C MET A 1 -13.01 24.52 -7.43
N SER A 2 -12.62 23.64 -6.50
CA SER A 2 -11.31 23.75 -5.85
C SER A 2 -10.27 23.23 -6.83
N THR A 3 -9.41 24.11 -7.31
CA THR A 3 -8.14 23.71 -7.91
C THR A 3 -7.37 22.90 -6.87
N LEU A 4 -7.22 21.60 -7.10
CA LEU A 4 -6.15 20.85 -6.45
C LEU A 4 -4.85 21.59 -6.75
N ASP A 5 -4.21 22.09 -5.71
CA ASP A 5 -2.93 22.78 -5.82
C ASP A 5 -1.84 21.77 -6.22
N ASP A 6 -0.92 22.20 -7.08
CA ASP A 6 0.17 21.37 -7.59
C ASP A 6 1.00 20.73 -6.46
N GLU A 7 1.06 21.40 -5.31
CA GLU A 7 1.74 20.89 -4.12
C GLU A 7 1.05 19.64 -3.55
N THR A 8 -0.28 19.67 -3.39
CA THR A 8 -1.05 18.51 -2.92
C THR A 8 -0.92 17.33 -3.89
N LEU A 9 -1.00 17.58 -5.21
CA LEU A 9 -0.84 16.52 -6.19
C LEU A 9 0.56 15.89 -6.13
N ASN A 10 1.60 16.71 -5.96
CA ASN A 10 2.98 16.26 -5.80
C ASN A 10 3.18 15.44 -4.51
N ARG A 11 2.55 15.84 -3.40
CA ARG A 11 2.59 15.06 -2.14
C ARG A 11 1.92 13.71 -2.30
N GLN A 12 0.77 13.65 -2.95
CA GLN A 12 0.06 12.39 -3.22
C GLN A 12 0.86 11.45 -4.13
N ASP A 13 1.51 11.96 -5.19
CA ASP A 13 2.35 11.15 -6.06
C ASP A 13 3.56 10.56 -5.32
N LYS A 14 4.20 11.35 -4.44
CA LYS A 14 5.28 10.87 -3.57
C LYS A 14 4.80 9.76 -2.63
N LEU A 15 3.64 9.95 -1.98
CA LEU A 15 3.06 8.92 -1.12
C LEU A 15 2.74 7.64 -1.90
N LYS A 16 2.12 7.75 -3.09
CA LYS A 16 1.83 6.60 -3.95
C LYS A 16 3.09 5.79 -4.26
N LYS A 17 4.19 6.46 -4.61
CA LYS A 17 5.49 5.81 -4.88
C LYS A 17 6.03 5.06 -3.67
N LEU A 18 5.97 5.66 -2.48
CA LEU A 18 6.42 5.02 -1.24
C LEU A 18 5.59 3.77 -0.89
N ILE A 19 4.26 3.88 -0.99
CA ILE A 19 3.32 2.79 -0.75
C ILE A 19 3.60 1.61 -1.71
N ILE A 20 3.76 1.89 -3.00
CA ILE A 20 4.09 0.86 -4.00
C ILE A 20 5.44 0.20 -3.71
N SER A 21 6.43 0.98 -3.28
CA SER A 21 7.75 0.45 -2.89
C SER A 21 7.63 -0.55 -1.74
N GLN A 22 6.89 -0.21 -0.68
CA GLN A 22 6.64 -1.14 0.44
C GLN A 22 5.86 -2.39 -0.01
N GLY A 23 4.87 -2.21 -0.88
CA GLY A 23 4.15 -3.31 -1.51
C GLY A 23 5.06 -4.32 -2.21
N ARG A 24 6.04 -3.83 -2.96
CA ARG A 24 7.02 -4.67 -3.66
C ARG A 24 7.93 -5.43 -2.69
N ILE A 25 8.33 -4.83 -1.57
CA ILE A 25 9.13 -5.51 -0.54
C ILE A 25 8.36 -6.69 0.05
N ILE A 26 7.06 -6.51 0.31
CA ILE A 26 6.21 -7.56 0.90
C ILE A 26 5.87 -8.65 -0.13
N TYR A 27 5.50 -8.25 -1.35
CA TYR A 27 4.94 -9.17 -2.36
C TYR A 27 6.02 -9.81 -3.24
N GLY A 28 7.05 -9.04 -3.59
CA GLY A 28 8.07 -9.41 -4.58
C GLY A 28 8.83 -10.70 -4.27
N PRO A 29 9.27 -10.98 -3.02
CA PRO A 29 10.00 -12.21 -2.70
C PRO A 29 9.22 -13.49 -3.00
N THR A 30 7.89 -13.45 -2.90
CA THR A 30 7.02 -14.60 -3.19
C THR A 30 6.54 -14.62 -4.64
N HIS A 31 6.58 -13.47 -5.32
CA HIS A 31 6.05 -13.28 -6.66
C HIS A 31 6.97 -12.32 -7.46
N PRO A 32 8.09 -12.82 -8.00
CA PRO A 32 9.20 -11.97 -8.45
C PRO A 32 8.98 -11.26 -9.80
N SER A 33 7.94 -11.55 -10.57
CA SER A 33 7.79 -11.03 -11.94
C SER A 33 6.38 -10.54 -12.29
N GLY A 34 6.32 -9.45 -13.07
CA GLY A 34 5.15 -9.09 -13.87
C GLY A 34 3.96 -8.48 -13.13
N HIS A 35 4.12 -8.01 -11.90
CA HIS A 35 3.03 -7.44 -11.11
C HIS A 35 2.99 -5.92 -11.17
N THR A 36 1.82 -5.41 -11.53
CA THR A 36 1.47 -4.00 -11.41
C THR A 36 0.85 -3.75 -10.04
N PHE A 37 1.12 -2.59 -9.47
CA PHE A 37 0.55 -2.15 -8.20
C PHE A 37 -0.18 -0.83 -8.43
N ASP A 38 -1.30 -0.66 -7.73
CA ASP A 38 -2.01 0.61 -7.68
C ASP A 38 -2.43 0.95 -6.27
N VAL A 39 -2.57 2.25 -6.03
CA VAL A 39 -3.14 2.77 -4.78
C VAL A 39 -4.51 3.30 -5.14
N ILE A 40 -5.53 2.72 -4.52
CA ILE A 40 -6.93 3.13 -4.67
C ILE A 40 -7.28 3.93 -3.43
N THR A 41 -7.84 5.11 -3.63
CA THR A 41 -8.41 5.92 -2.56
C THR A 41 -9.90 6.05 -2.76
N ASP A 42 -10.64 5.99 -1.67
CA ASP A 42 -12.08 6.19 -1.65
C ASP A 42 -12.44 7.25 -0.61
N SER A 43 -13.52 7.98 -0.87
CA SER A 43 -14.06 8.98 0.04
C SER A 43 -15.57 8.81 0.09
N GLN A 44 -16.05 8.23 1.18
CA GLN A 44 -17.46 7.92 1.36
C GLN A 44 -18.09 8.92 2.33
N LYS A 45 -19.24 9.47 1.93
CA LYS A 45 -20.07 10.29 2.81
C LYS A 45 -20.85 9.38 3.75
N THR A 46 -20.42 9.30 5.01
CA THR A 46 -21.05 8.44 6.03
C THR A 46 -22.27 9.12 6.67
N SER A 47 -22.34 10.45 6.67
CA SER A 47 -23.52 11.22 7.07
C SER A 47 -23.54 12.61 6.42
N GLN A 48 -24.57 13.43 6.71
CA GLN A 48 -24.64 14.81 6.20
C GLN A 48 -23.39 15.65 6.52
N TYR A 49 -22.70 15.35 7.63
CA TYR A 49 -21.54 16.10 8.13
C TYR A 49 -20.24 15.29 8.20
N HIS A 50 -20.29 13.98 7.92
CA HIS A 50 -19.12 13.10 8.02
C HIS A 50 -18.77 12.51 6.66
N CYS A 51 -17.49 12.65 6.30
CA CYS A 51 -16.86 12.01 5.16
C CYS A 51 -15.68 11.22 5.70
N GLU A 52 -15.61 9.93 5.35
CA GLU A 52 -14.47 9.08 5.66
C GLU A 52 -13.71 8.79 4.39
N SER A 53 -12.39 8.86 4.46
CA SER A 53 -11.50 8.46 3.39
C SER A 53 -10.77 7.18 3.75
N SER A 54 -10.52 6.34 2.77
CA SER A 54 -9.71 5.13 2.92
C SER A 54 -8.71 5.03 1.76
N ALA A 55 -7.63 4.29 2.00
CA ALA A 55 -6.64 3.99 0.98
C ALA A 55 -6.30 2.49 1.03
N SER A 56 -6.17 1.89 -0.15
CA SER A 56 -5.81 0.48 -0.31
C SER A 56 -4.71 0.33 -1.35
N LEU A 57 -3.77 -0.56 -1.08
CA LEU A 57 -2.80 -1.02 -2.06
C LEU A 57 -3.32 -2.30 -2.71
N VAL A 58 -3.44 -2.28 -4.03
CA VAL A 58 -3.83 -3.44 -4.84
C VAL A 58 -2.66 -3.94 -5.67
N VAL A 59 -2.67 -5.24 -5.94
CA VAL A 59 -1.73 -5.89 -6.86
C VAL A 59 -2.51 -6.69 -7.89
N TYR A 60 -2.16 -6.49 -9.17
CA TYR A 60 -2.72 -7.28 -10.27
C TYR A 60 -2.00 -8.62 -10.33
N THR A 61 -2.76 -9.70 -10.18
CA THR A 61 -2.22 -11.04 -9.97
C THR A 61 -1.99 -11.80 -11.27
N ARG A 62 -2.62 -11.36 -12.37
CA ARG A 62 -2.42 -11.92 -13.71
C ARG A 62 -1.65 -10.92 -14.60
N PRO A 63 -0.53 -11.33 -15.23
CA PRO A 63 0.18 -10.47 -16.18
C PRO A 63 -0.72 -9.99 -17.31
N ASN A 64 -0.58 -8.74 -17.71
CA ASN A 64 -1.34 -8.11 -18.80
C ASN A 64 -2.89 -8.16 -18.62
N SER A 65 -3.38 -8.29 -17.38
CA SER A 65 -4.80 -8.29 -17.03
C SER A 65 -5.07 -7.27 -15.93
N PHE A 66 -6.07 -6.42 -16.12
CA PHE A 66 -6.60 -5.54 -15.08
C PHE A 66 -7.83 -6.15 -14.37
N ALA A 67 -8.28 -7.33 -14.80
CA ALA A 67 -9.48 -7.98 -14.27
C ALA A 67 -9.22 -8.71 -12.94
N ASP A 68 -8.00 -9.21 -12.74
CA ASP A 68 -7.63 -10.00 -11.58
C ASP A 68 -6.69 -9.19 -10.70
N TRP A 69 -7.25 -8.68 -9.60
CA TRP A 69 -6.51 -7.94 -8.60
C TRP A 69 -6.93 -8.40 -7.21
N LYS A 70 -6.05 -8.18 -6.24
CA LYS A 70 -6.36 -8.36 -4.83
C LYS A 70 -5.85 -7.19 -4.02
N ILE A 71 -6.49 -6.94 -2.90
CA ILE A 71 -6.01 -5.98 -1.89
C ILE A 71 -4.83 -6.64 -1.17
N LEU A 72 -3.67 -5.99 -1.23
CA LEU A 72 -2.48 -6.42 -0.50
C LEU A 72 -2.51 -5.86 0.94
N CYS A 73 -2.93 -4.61 1.09
CA CYS A 73 -3.08 -3.94 2.37
C CYS A 73 -4.13 -2.84 2.25
N MET A 74 -4.83 -2.55 3.35
CA MET A 74 -5.84 -1.52 3.46
C MET A 74 -5.56 -0.72 4.73
N GLY A 75 -5.50 0.61 4.59
CA GLY A 75 -5.38 1.53 5.72
C GLY A 75 -6.70 1.66 6.46
N GLN A 76 -6.67 2.28 7.63
CA GLN A 76 -7.90 2.58 8.38
C GLN A 76 -8.70 3.69 7.69
N ASN A 77 -10.02 3.63 7.86
CA ASN A 77 -10.88 4.76 7.49
C ASN A 77 -10.53 5.96 8.37
N THR A 78 -10.45 7.13 7.75
CA THR A 78 -10.07 8.36 8.44
C THR A 78 -10.93 9.54 7.98
N PRO A 79 -11.44 10.37 8.91
CA PRO A 79 -12.19 11.57 8.55
C PRO A 79 -11.29 12.71 8.07
N TYR A 80 -9.96 12.54 8.13
CA TYR A 80 -8.97 13.59 7.87
C TYR A 80 -8.54 13.68 6.39
N GLY A 81 -9.31 13.05 5.48
CA GLY A 81 -9.11 13.15 4.04
C GLY A 81 -8.10 12.16 3.46
N THR A 82 -7.97 12.21 2.13
CA THR A 82 -7.23 11.23 1.33
C THR A 82 -5.74 11.16 1.64
N GLU A 83 -5.08 12.29 1.86
CA GLU A 83 -3.63 12.31 2.16
C GLU A 83 -3.35 11.58 3.48
N ARG A 84 -4.19 11.79 4.51
CA ARG A 84 -4.06 11.08 5.76
C ARG A 84 -4.32 9.58 5.58
N ALA A 85 -5.35 9.21 4.81
CA ALA A 85 -5.66 7.81 4.53
C ALA A 85 -4.48 7.09 3.86
N MET A 86 -3.81 7.75 2.91
CA MET A 86 -2.60 7.23 2.27
C MET A 86 -1.43 7.10 3.26
N GLY A 87 -1.27 8.06 4.18
CA GLY A 87 -0.29 7.97 5.27
C GLY A 87 -0.54 6.78 6.19
N ASP A 88 -1.78 6.59 6.64
CA ASP A 88 -2.17 5.47 7.51
C ASP A 88 -1.94 4.10 6.81
N LEU A 89 -2.17 4.02 5.49
CA LEU A 89 -1.81 2.84 4.68
C LEU A 89 -0.29 2.62 4.63
N LEU A 90 0.50 3.67 4.43
CA LEU A 90 1.97 3.56 4.40
C LEU A 90 2.51 3.06 5.74
N ASP A 91 2.03 3.61 6.85
CA ASP A 91 2.40 3.18 8.20
C ASP A 91 2.06 1.69 8.40
N SER A 92 0.85 1.27 7.99
CA SER A 92 0.43 -0.13 8.05
C SER A 92 1.35 -1.06 7.25
N LEU A 93 1.75 -0.64 6.04
CA LEU A 93 2.67 -1.40 5.20
C LEU A 93 4.08 -1.49 5.78
N GLN A 94 4.58 -0.43 6.43
CA GLN A 94 5.90 -0.45 7.08
C GLN A 94 5.94 -1.46 8.22
N HIS A 95 4.90 -1.51 9.07
CA HIS A 95 4.81 -2.51 10.13
C HIS A 95 4.81 -3.94 9.57
N VAL A 96 4.13 -4.18 8.44
CA VAL A 96 4.11 -5.50 7.79
C VAL A 96 5.46 -5.83 7.15
N SER A 97 6.12 -4.86 6.51
CA SER A 97 7.41 -5.10 5.86
C SER A 97 8.54 -5.35 6.85
N GLU A 98 8.52 -4.68 8.00
CA GLU A 98 9.44 -4.96 9.13
C GLU A 98 9.26 -6.39 9.64
N ALA A 99 8.02 -6.80 9.92
CA ALA A 99 7.70 -8.16 10.35
C ALA A 99 8.07 -9.23 9.29
N ALA A 100 7.92 -8.91 8.00
CA ALA A 100 8.33 -9.79 6.91
C ALA A 100 9.87 -9.88 6.79
N GLY A 101 10.58 -8.77 6.96
CA GLY A 101 12.03 -8.70 6.96
C GLY A 101 12.67 -9.50 8.10
N GLU A 102 12.07 -9.46 9.30
CA GLU A 102 12.51 -10.30 10.43
C GLU A 102 12.36 -11.79 10.14
N LYS A 103 11.22 -12.21 9.55
CA LYS A 103 10.99 -13.62 9.19
C LYS A 103 11.98 -14.14 8.13
N LEU A 104 12.35 -13.29 7.17
CA LEU A 104 13.37 -13.64 6.17
C LEU A 104 14.76 -13.79 6.80
N LYS A 105 15.13 -12.94 7.77
CA LYS A 105 16.41 -13.07 8.50
C LYS A 105 16.48 -14.36 9.31
N VAL A 106 15.41 -14.70 10.04
CA VAL A 106 15.35 -15.94 10.85
C VAL A 106 15.42 -17.19 9.98
N GLY A 107 14.81 -17.18 8.78
CA GLY A 107 14.91 -18.29 7.82
C GLY A 107 16.33 -18.53 7.32
N MET A 108 17.12 -17.47 7.12
CA MET A 108 18.51 -17.55 6.67
C MET A 108 19.47 -18.03 7.77
N GLU A 109 19.19 -17.72 9.04
CA GLU A 109 20.03 -18.19 10.17
C GLU A 109 19.86 -19.69 10.47
N ILE A 110 18.71 -20.28 10.16
CA ILE A 110 18.45 -21.71 10.40
C ILE A 110 19.10 -22.60 9.32
N GLU A 111 19.26 -22.12 8.10
CA GLU A 111 19.95 -22.86 7.03
C GLU A 111 21.48 -22.77 7.09
N GLY A 112 22.04 -21.84 7.87
CA GLY A 112 23.48 -21.63 8.00
C GLY A 112 24.21 -22.52 9.02
N ASN A 113 23.52 -23.49 9.66
CA ASN A 113 24.10 -24.29 10.75
C ASN A 113 23.92 -25.80 10.56
N ARG A 114 24.17 -26.28 9.34
CA ARG A 114 24.42 -27.68 9.04
C ARG A 114 25.80 -27.81 8.40
N ASP A 115 26.83 -27.83 9.23
CA ASP A 115 28.12 -28.49 8.98
C ASP A 115 28.76 -28.87 10.33
#